data_AF-A0A8S8XP69-F1
#
_entry.id   AF-A0A8S8XP69-F1
#
_cell.length_a   1.000
_cell.length_b   1.000
_cell.length_c   1.000
_cell.angle_alpha   90.00
_cell.angle_beta   90.00
_cell.angle_gamma   90.00
#
_symmetry.space_group_name_H-M   'P 1'
#
loop_
_entity.id
_entity.type
_entity.pdbx_description
1 polymer ?
#
loop_
_entity_poly.entity_id
_entity_poly.type
_entity_poly.pdbx_seq_one_letter_code
_entity_poly.pdbx_strand_id
1 'polypeptide(L)'
;MAKLFPTRKKAVRNYLIITLALGSMFIVLKLVEWSHLIAEGFTIDTQAGSIFYVATGAHGLHVFIGLLVMLFMIFKADVLENGYDEHNGQGIEYFGLYWHFVDLAWVAIFPAFYLY
;
A
#
# COMPACT_ATOMS: atom_id res chain seq x y z
N MET A 1 0.58 3.79 38.60
CA MET A 1 1.16 4.44 37.41
C MET A 1 0.38 3.96 36.18
N ALA A 2 -0.56 4.76 35.69
CA ALA A 2 -1.31 4.42 34.48
C ALA A 2 -0.35 4.42 33.28
N LYS A 3 -0.35 3.35 32.48
CA LYS A 3 0.43 3.29 31.23
C LYS A 3 -0.16 4.31 30.24
N LEU A 4 0.34 5.55 30.30
CA LEU A 4 -0.07 6.67 29.44
C LEU A 4 0.33 6.43 27.96
N PHE A 5 1.31 5.56 27.73
CA PHE A 5 1.78 5.19 26.39
C PHE A 5 1.42 3.74 26.06
N PRO A 6 0.88 3.47 24.85
CA PRO A 6 0.67 2.10 24.38
C PRO A 6 2.00 1.35 24.35
N THR A 7 1.97 0.05 24.65
CA THR A 7 3.15 -0.81 24.49
C THR A 7 3.62 -0.77 23.03
N ARG A 8 4.94 -0.90 22.77
CA ARG A 8 5.50 -0.86 21.40
C ARG A 8 4.75 -1.77 20.41
N LYS A 9 4.32 -2.96 20.87
CA LYS A 9 3.46 -3.88 20.12
C LYS A 9 2.13 -3.24 19.65
N LYS A 10 1.41 -2.56 20.55
CA LYS A 10 0.16 -1.85 20.23
C LYS A 10 0.38 -0.67 19.28
N ALA A 11 1.48 0.06 19.46
CA ALA A 11 1.82 1.19 18.58
C ALA A 11 2.08 0.71 17.14
N VAL A 12 2.94 -0.30 16.97
CA VAL A 12 3.24 -0.92 15.66
C VAL A 12 1.97 -1.38 14.96
N ARG A 13 1.11 -2.13 15.66
CA ARG A 13 -0.16 -2.58 15.11
C ARG A 13 -1.05 -1.43 14.65
N ASN A 14 -1.21 -0.40 15.47
CA ASN A 14 -2.04 0.75 15.13
C ASN A 14 -1.51 1.47 13.88
N TYR A 15 -0.19 1.64 13.76
CA TYR A 15 0.41 2.22 12.56
C TYR A 15 0.19 1.35 11.32
N LEU A 16 0.36 0.03 11.42
CA LEU A 16 0.08 -0.89 10.31
C LEU A 16 -1.39 -0.82 9.86
N ILE A 17 -2.34 -0.73 10.80
CA ILE A 17 -3.77 -0.58 10.48
C ILE A 17 -4.02 0.75 9.75
N ILE A 18 -3.41 1.84 10.21
CA ILE A 18 -3.52 3.15 9.54
C ILE A 18 -2.98 3.07 8.11
N THR A 19 -1.80 2.48 7.91
CA THR A 19 -1.22 2.30 6.57
C THR A 19 -2.09 1.42 5.68
N LEU A 20 -2.68 0.35 6.23
CA LEU A 20 -3.60 -0.52 5.50
C LEU A 20 -4.85 0.24 5.04
N ALA A 21 -5.41 1.09 5.90
CA ALA A 21 -6.57 1.91 5.57
C ALA A 21 -6.25 2.91 4.45
N LEU A 22 -5.10 3.61 4.55
CA LEU A 22 -4.65 4.56 3.54
C LEU A 22 -4.33 3.88 2.19
N GLY A 23 -3.66 2.73 2.20
CA GLY A 23 -3.38 1.98 0.97
C GLY A 23 -4.65 1.40 0.34
N SER A 24 -5.62 0.96 1.15
CA SER A 24 -6.92 0.52 0.65
C SER A 24 -7.69 1.67 0.00
N MET A 25 -7.67 2.86 0.62
CA MET A 25 -8.25 4.07 0.04
C MET A 25 -7.62 4.42 -1.30
N PHE A 26 -6.28 4.30 -1.42
CA PHE A 26 -5.58 4.53 -2.68
C PHE A 26 -6.04 3.59 -3.80
N ILE A 27 -6.20 2.28 -3.52
CA ILE A 27 -6.72 1.32 -4.50
C ILE A 27 -8.14 1.68 -4.94
N VAL A 28 -9.02 2.05 -4.00
CA VAL A 28 -10.40 2.44 -4.33
C VAL A 28 -10.42 3.66 -5.24
N LEU A 29 -9.63 4.69 -4.94
CA LEU A 29 -9.52 5.89 -5.78
C LEU A 29 -9.04 5.54 -7.19
N LYS A 30 -8.06 4.64 -7.31
CA LYS A 30 -7.55 4.18 -8.62
C LYS A 30 -8.59 3.43 -9.43
N LEU A 31 -9.37 2.55 -8.79
CA LEU A 31 -10.43 1.80 -9.48
C LEU A 31 -11.55 2.74 -9.97
N VAL A 32 -11.93 3.72 -9.15
CA VAL A 32 -12.91 4.75 -9.55
C VAL A 32 -12.39 5.55 -10.74
N GLU A 33 -11.15 6.01 -10.67
CA GLU A 33 -10.52 6.76 -11.77
C GLU A 33 -10.45 5.94 -13.06
N TRP A 34 -10.00 4.68 -13.00
CA TRP A 34 -9.96 3.82 -14.18
C TRP A 34 -11.34 3.62 -14.78
N SER A 35 -12.37 3.40 -13.95
CA SER A 35 -13.74 3.26 -14.46
C SER A 35 -14.24 4.54 -15.14
N HIS A 36 -13.87 5.71 -14.61
CA HIS A 36 -14.21 7.00 -15.20
C HIS A 36 -13.50 7.23 -16.54
N LEU A 37 -12.18 6.99 -16.59
CA LEU A 37 -11.38 7.13 -17.83
C LEU A 37 -11.85 6.18 -18.94
N ILE A 38 -12.17 4.93 -18.59
CA ILE A 38 -12.73 3.97 -19.56
C ILE A 38 -14.10 4.46 -20.08
N ALA A 39 -14.95 5.03 -19.22
CA ALA A 39 -16.25 5.57 -19.61
C ALA A 39 -16.14 6.80 -20.54
N GLU A 40 -15.08 7.60 -20.39
CA GLU A 40 -14.77 8.73 -21.28
C GLU A 40 -14.13 8.29 -22.61
N GLY A 41 -13.90 6.97 -22.80
CA GLY A 41 -13.33 6.42 -24.03
C GLY A 41 -11.81 6.35 -24.04
N PHE A 42 -11.14 6.67 -22.92
CA PHE A 42 -9.71 6.43 -22.77
C PHE A 42 -9.47 4.95 -22.44
N THR A 43 -9.44 4.12 -23.47
CA THR A 43 -9.26 2.66 -23.34
C THR A 43 -7.83 2.23 -23.65
N ILE A 44 -7.54 0.96 -23.33
CA ILE A 44 -6.25 0.31 -23.59
C ILE A 44 -5.92 0.21 -25.09
N ASP A 45 -6.90 0.43 -25.98
CA ASP A 45 -6.75 0.32 -27.43
C ASP A 45 -5.90 1.46 -28.01
N THR A 46 -5.78 2.56 -27.28
CA THR A 46 -4.91 3.68 -27.66
C THR A 46 -3.49 3.43 -27.15
N GLN A 47 -2.47 3.87 -27.91
CA GLN A 47 -1.08 3.73 -27.49
C GLN A 47 -0.81 4.37 -26.12
N ALA A 48 -1.37 5.55 -25.88
CA ALA A 48 -1.25 6.27 -24.60
C ALA A 48 -1.98 5.54 -23.47
N GLY A 49 -3.22 5.09 -23.70
CA GLY A 49 -4.00 4.33 -22.72
C GLY A 49 -3.33 3.01 -22.35
N SER A 50 -2.79 2.28 -23.32
CA SER A 50 -2.04 1.04 -23.08
C SER A 50 -0.88 1.24 -22.11
N ILE A 51 -0.03 2.24 -22.35
CA ILE A 51 1.12 2.54 -21.48
C ILE A 51 0.65 2.99 -20.09
N PHE A 52 -0.37 3.84 -20.03
CA PHE A 52 -0.95 4.33 -18.78
C PHE A 52 -1.51 3.18 -17.93
N TYR A 53 -2.39 2.34 -18.49
CA TYR A 53 -3.04 1.26 -17.74
C TYR A 53 -2.06 0.14 -17.36
N VAL A 54 -1.05 -0.15 -18.20
CA VAL A 54 -0.01 -1.13 -17.83
C VAL A 54 0.88 -0.59 -16.71
N ALA A 55 1.33 0.66 -16.78
CA ALA A 55 2.20 1.25 -15.76
C ALA A 55 1.45 1.42 -14.43
N THR A 56 0.28 2.05 -14.45
CA THR A 56 -0.54 2.26 -13.24
C THR A 56 -1.12 0.95 -12.73
N GLY A 57 -1.44 0.00 -13.62
CA GLY A 57 -1.93 -1.33 -13.28
C GLY A 57 -0.89 -2.20 -12.60
N ALA A 58 0.35 -2.22 -13.13
CA ALA A 58 1.46 -2.91 -12.49
C ALA A 58 1.73 -2.35 -11.09
N HIS A 59 1.73 -1.03 -10.93
CA HIS A 59 1.86 -0.40 -9.63
C HIS A 59 0.70 -0.75 -8.68
N GLY A 60 -0.55 -0.65 -9.14
CA GLY A 60 -1.73 -1.02 -8.36
C GLY A 60 -1.71 -2.48 -7.89
N LEU A 61 -1.22 -3.39 -8.72
CA LEU A 61 -1.02 -4.79 -8.35
C LEU A 61 0.03 -4.96 -7.24
N HIS A 62 1.14 -4.22 -7.29
CA HIS A 62 2.13 -4.24 -6.20
C HIS A 62 1.54 -3.71 -4.90
N VAL A 63 0.81 -2.59 -4.93
CA VAL A 63 0.11 -2.06 -3.75
C VAL A 63 -0.87 -3.09 -3.18
N PHE A 64 -1.67 -3.75 -4.04
CA PHE A 64 -2.63 -4.77 -3.61
C PHE A 64 -1.95 -5.98 -2.95
N ILE A 65 -0.88 -6.52 -3.53
CA ILE A 65 -0.09 -7.60 -2.90
C ILE A 65 0.49 -7.12 -1.56
N GLY A 66 1.02 -5.90 -1.51
CA GLY A 66 1.51 -5.28 -0.29
C GLY A 66 0.44 -5.21 0.81
N LEU A 67 -0.80 -4.87 0.46
CA LEU A 67 -1.92 -4.83 1.41
C LEU A 67 -2.24 -6.23 1.97
N LEU A 68 -2.19 -7.28 1.15
CA LEU A 68 -2.38 -8.67 1.61
C LEU A 68 -1.28 -9.08 2.59
N VAL A 69 -0.02 -8.73 2.31
CA VAL A 69 1.10 -8.98 3.22
C VAL A 69 0.94 -8.17 4.52
N MET A 70 0.51 -6.91 4.43
CA MET A 70 0.25 -6.06 5.59
C MET A 70 -0.85 -6.64 6.48
N LEU A 71 -1.92 -7.17 5.89
CA LEU A 71 -3.00 -7.85 6.61
C LEU A 71 -2.48 -9.08 7.35
N PHE A 72 -1.64 -9.89 6.70
CA PHE A 72 -0.98 -11.02 7.35
C PHE A 72 -0.08 -10.59 8.52
N MET A 73 0.63 -9.47 8.38
CA MET A 73 1.49 -8.92 9.46
C MET A 73 0.67 -8.40 10.65
N ILE A 74 -0.46 -7.74 10.39
CA ILE A 74 -1.38 -7.33 11.46
C ILE A 74 -1.94 -8.56 12.18
N PHE A 75 -2.38 -9.58 11.45
CA PHE A 75 -2.85 -10.84 12.03
C PHE A 75 -1.76 -11.52 12.88
N LYS A 76 -0.53 -11.57 12.37
CA LYS A 76 0.65 -12.08 13.09
C LYS A 76 0.91 -11.29 14.37
N ALA A 77 0.71 -9.97 14.37
CA ALA A 77 0.87 -9.11 15.54
C ALA A 77 -0.16 -9.38 16.65
N ASP A 78 -1.40 -9.68 16.27
CA ASP A 78 -2.52 -9.86 17.21
C ASP A 78 -2.65 -11.30 17.74
N VAL A 79 -2.34 -12.32 16.92
CA VAL A 79 -2.57 -13.73 17.28
C VAL A 79 -1.39 -14.37 17.99
N LEU A 80 -0.16 -13.96 17.69
CA LEU A 80 1.03 -14.50 18.35
C LEU A 80 1.40 -13.65 19.56
N GLU A 81 1.45 -14.27 20.73
CA GLU A 81 1.77 -13.63 22.02
C GLU A 81 3.13 -12.88 21.98
N ASN A 82 4.05 -13.33 21.11
CA ASN A 82 5.34 -12.71 20.77
C ASN A 82 5.49 -12.34 19.28
N GLY A 83 4.41 -11.95 18.61
CA GLY A 83 4.39 -11.69 17.15
C GLY A 83 5.41 -10.67 16.66
N TYR A 84 5.66 -9.62 17.46
CA TYR A 84 6.74 -8.65 17.25
C TYR A 84 7.42 -8.27 18.56
N ASP A 85 8.71 -8.53 18.63
CA ASP A 85 9.61 -8.18 19.74
C ASP A 85 10.90 -7.58 19.17
N GLU A 86 11.79 -7.03 20.00
CA GLU A 86 13.07 -6.42 19.54
C GLU A 86 13.91 -7.41 18.70
N HIS A 87 13.79 -8.71 18.94
CA HIS A 87 14.48 -9.75 18.17
C HIS A 87 13.73 -10.23 16.91
N ASN A 88 12.46 -9.88 16.72
CA ASN A 88 11.61 -10.38 15.61
C ASN A 88 11.07 -9.25 14.71
N GLY A 89 11.65 -8.04 14.81
CA GLY A 89 11.25 -6.85 14.05
C GLY A 89 11.70 -6.81 12.59
N GLN A 90 12.66 -7.64 12.18
CA GLN A 90 13.24 -7.62 10.83
C GLN A 90 12.19 -7.77 9.71
N GLY A 91 11.13 -8.56 9.93
CA GLY A 91 10.05 -8.70 8.96
C GLY A 91 9.30 -7.39 8.68
N ILE A 92 9.13 -6.52 9.70
CA ILE A 92 8.54 -5.18 9.54
C ILE A 92 9.48 -4.27 8.79
N GLU A 93 10.78 -4.33 9.06
CA GLU A 93 11.76 -3.48 8.39
C GLU A 93 11.84 -3.80 6.89
N TYR A 94 11.95 -5.07 6.52
CA TYR A 94 11.95 -5.47 5.10
C TYR A 94 10.63 -5.13 4.41
N PHE A 95 9.49 -5.31 5.09
CA PHE A 95 8.20 -4.90 4.53
C PHE A 95 8.07 -3.38 4.41
N GLY A 96 8.61 -2.62 5.37
CA GLY A 96 8.66 -1.16 5.32
C GLY A 96 9.48 -0.67 4.12
N LEU A 97 10.64 -1.28 3.87
CA LEU A 97 11.46 -1.00 2.68
C LEU A 97 10.69 -1.31 1.38
N TYR A 98 9.98 -2.44 1.32
CA TYR A 98 9.10 -2.77 0.20
C TYR A 98 8.00 -1.71 0.00
N TRP A 99 7.32 -1.31 1.08
CA TRP A 99 6.23 -0.33 1.01
C TRP A 99 6.73 1.04 0.55
N HIS A 100 7.87 1.50 1.07
CA HIS A 100 8.50 2.74 0.64
C HIS A 100 8.99 2.68 -0.82
N PHE A 101 9.49 1.53 -1.27
CA PHE A 101 9.84 1.36 -2.69
C PHE A 101 8.61 1.52 -3.60
N VAL A 102 7.49 0.90 -3.23
CA VAL A 102 6.23 1.03 -3.98
C VAL A 102 5.76 2.49 -4.00
N ASP A 103 5.83 3.20 -2.87
CA ASP A 103 5.49 4.62 -2.77
C ASP A 103 6.39 5.50 -3.67
N LEU A 104 7.71 5.27 -3.67
CA LEU A 104 8.64 5.98 -4.54
C LEU A 104 8.36 5.73 -6.03
N ALA A 105 7.95 4.53 -6.41
CA ALA A 105 7.51 4.25 -7.77
C ALA A 105 6.28 5.09 -8.15
N TRP A 106 5.35 5.30 -7.22
CA TRP A 106 4.19 6.17 -7.45
C TRP A 106 4.58 7.64 -7.62
N VAL A 107 5.53 8.12 -6.81
CA VAL A 107 6.08 9.49 -6.93
C VAL A 107 6.69 9.75 -8.31
N ALA A 108 7.18 8.71 -9.01
CA ALA A 108 7.64 8.82 -10.39
C ALA A 108 6.50 8.70 -11.42
N ILE A 109 5.57 7.77 -11.23
CA ILE A 109 4.46 7.51 -12.15
C ILE A 109 3.47 8.70 -12.18
N PHE A 110 3.15 9.28 -11.03
CA PHE A 110 2.16 10.35 -10.95
C PHE A 110 2.54 11.59 -11.78
N PRO A 111 3.72 12.20 -11.64
CA PRO A 111 4.10 13.32 -12.50
C PRO A 111 4.16 12.95 -13.99
N ALA A 112 4.61 11.74 -14.32
CA ALA A 112 4.80 11.32 -15.70
C ALA A 112 3.51 11.22 -16.52
N PHE A 113 2.35 11.01 -15.87
CA PHE A 113 1.06 10.90 -16.56
C PHE A 113 0.07 12.02 -16.21
N TYR A 114 0.23 12.69 -15.06
CA TYR A 114 -0.70 13.72 -14.61
C TYR A 114 -0.18 15.15 -14.77
N LEU A 115 1.13 15.35 -14.84
CA LEU A 115 1.74 16.69 -14.91
C LEU A 115 2.42 17.00 -16.25
N TYR A 116 2.80 15.97 -17.00
CA TYR A 116 3.43 16.07 -18.33
C TYR A 116 2.57 15.31 -19.35
#